data_AF-A0A944T6G9-F1
#
_entry.id   AF-A0A944T6G9-F1
#
_cell.length_a   1.000
_cell.length_b   1.000
_cell.length_c   1.000
_cell.angle_alpha   90.00
_cell.angle_beta   90.00
_cell.angle_gamma   90.00
#
_symmetry.space_group_name_H-M   'P 1'
#
loop_
_entity.id
_entity.type
_entity.pdbx_description
1 polymer ?
#
loop_
_entity_poly.entity_id
_entity_poly.type
_entity_poly.pdbx_seq_one_letter_code
_entity_poly.pdbx_strand_id
1 'polypeptide(L)'
;MKYSILEDPRYSHLAQPKSILFKILSFVFDLYANTTLTFYIPVKVIGRENIPKDTPFIFSSNHNSHMDIAVLAYSTRLGYERFGFLAAKDYWFDNDFRRKFFKNFINLIPLSRRKTPE
;
A
#
# COMPACT_ATOMS: atom_id res chain seq x y z
N MET A 1 -24.64 12.34 0.58
CA MET A 1 -24.48 10.86 0.51
C MET A 1 -23.05 10.52 0.90
N LYS A 2 -22.82 9.54 1.78
CA LYS A 2 -21.48 9.02 2.03
C LYS A 2 -21.09 8.15 0.83
N TYR A 3 -20.23 8.66 -0.05
CA TYR A 3 -19.63 7.86 -1.11
C TYR A 3 -18.66 6.85 -0.47
N SER A 4 -18.91 5.56 -0.63
CA SER A 4 -18.00 4.49 -0.23
C SER A 4 -17.31 3.93 -1.46
N ILE A 5 -15.98 3.99 -1.50
CA ILE A 5 -15.20 3.42 -2.61
C ILE A 5 -15.37 1.89 -2.72
N LEU A 6 -15.79 1.24 -1.63
CA LEU A 6 -16.05 -0.20 -1.60
C LEU A 6 -17.35 -0.58 -2.31
N GLU A 7 -18.27 0.37 -2.51
CA GLU A 7 -19.52 0.16 -3.25
C GLU A 7 -19.31 0.32 -4.77
N ASP A 8 -18.17 0.86 -5.20
CA ASP A 8 -17.83 1.03 -6.61
C ASP A 8 -17.32 -0.31 -7.20
N PRO A 9 -18.00 -0.89 -8.21
CA PRO A 9 -17.61 -2.16 -8.80
C PRO A 9 -16.17 -2.17 -9.35
N ARG A 10 -15.65 -1.00 -9.76
CA ARG A 10 -14.28 -0.82 -10.28
C ARG A 10 -13.21 -1.11 -9.22
N TYR A 11 -13.57 -0.98 -7.94
CA TYR A 11 -12.68 -1.10 -6.78
C TYR A 11 -13.07 -2.22 -5.81
N SER A 12 -14.01 -3.09 -6.20
CA SER A 12 -14.44 -4.28 -5.44
C SER A 12 -13.28 -5.16 -4.94
N HIS A 13 -12.17 -5.24 -5.68
CA HIS A 13 -10.95 -5.94 -5.27
C HIS A 13 -10.35 -5.46 -3.94
N LEU A 14 -10.59 -4.21 -3.51
CA LEU A 14 -10.14 -3.69 -2.22
C LEU A 14 -10.86 -4.37 -1.04
N ALA A 15 -12.08 -4.87 -1.26
CA ALA A 15 -12.88 -5.58 -0.27
C ALA A 15 -12.68 -7.11 -0.32
N GLN A 16 -12.02 -7.62 -1.36
CA GLN A 16 -11.86 -9.06 -1.57
C GLN A 16 -10.49 -9.52 -1.03
N PRO A 17 -10.41 -10.70 -0.40
CA PRO A 17 -9.13 -11.27 0.00
C PRO A 17 -8.27 -11.55 -1.24
N LYS A 18 -6.96 -11.25 -1.14
CA LYS A 18 -5.99 -11.59 -2.20
C LYS A 18 -6.00 -13.09 -2.48
N SER A 19 -5.80 -13.46 -3.75
CA SER A 19 -5.58 -14.87 -4.11
C SER A 19 -4.27 -15.39 -3.48
N ILE A 20 -4.16 -16.71 -3.35
CA ILE A 20 -2.99 -17.36 -2.73
C ILE A 20 -1.69 -16.95 -3.43
N LEU A 21 -1.69 -16.87 -4.76
CA LEU A 21 -0.54 -16.42 -5.55
C LEU A 21 -0.06 -15.03 -5.10
N PHE A 22 -0.97 -14.06 -4.99
CA PHE A 22 -0.62 -12.70 -4.60
C PHE A 22 -0.25 -12.60 -3.12
N LYS A 23 -0.79 -13.45 -2.24
CA LYS A 23 -0.33 -13.55 -0.85
C LYS A 23 1.13 -14.01 -0.78
N ILE A 24 1.48 -15.05 -1.54
CA ILE A 24 2.87 -15.54 -1.63
C ILE A 24 3.77 -14.46 -2.20
N LEU A 25 3.35 -13.80 -3.29
CA LEU A 25 4.14 -12.75 -3.92
C LEU A 25 4.37 -11.57 -2.97
N SER A 26 3.34 -11.11 -2.24
CA SER A 26 3.47 -10.08 -1.21
C SER A 26 4.44 -10.52 -0.12
N PHE A 27 4.34 -11.74 0.39
CA PHE A 27 5.27 -12.25 1.40
C PHE A 27 6.74 -12.27 0.92
N VAL A 28 6.99 -12.72 -0.30
CA VAL A 28 8.35 -12.72 -0.88
C VAL A 28 8.88 -11.30 -1.03
N PHE A 29 8.05 -10.36 -1.47
CA PHE A 29 8.41 -8.96 -1.57
C PHE A 29 8.71 -8.33 -0.21
N ASP A 30 7.90 -8.63 0.80
CA ASP A 30 8.10 -8.18 2.17
C ASP A 30 9.42 -8.69 2.73
N LEU A 31 9.72 -9.96 2.50
CA LEU A 31 10.99 -10.56 2.92
C LEU A 31 12.18 -9.88 2.24
N TYR A 32 12.10 -9.66 0.92
CA TYR A 32 13.13 -8.96 0.16
C TYR A 32 13.35 -7.53 0.67
N ALA A 33 12.27 -6.76 0.82
CA ALA A 33 12.33 -5.38 1.29
C ALA A 33 12.87 -5.28 2.72
N ASN A 34 12.37 -6.12 3.64
CA ASN A 34 12.84 -6.13 5.02
C ASN A 34 14.31 -6.53 5.13
N THR A 35 14.75 -7.53 4.34
CA THR A 35 16.17 -7.95 4.33
C THR A 35 17.05 -6.82 3.82
N THR A 36 16.66 -6.18 2.71
CA THR A 36 17.40 -5.06 2.12
C THR A 36 17.51 -3.89 3.10
N LEU A 37 16.42 -3.48 3.73
CA LEU A 37 16.36 -2.37 4.68
C LEU A 37 16.98 -2.70 6.06
N THR A 38 17.33 -3.96 6.30
CA THR A 38 18.01 -4.38 7.53
C THR A 38 19.52 -4.51 7.33
N PHE A 39 19.95 -5.09 6.20
CA PHE A 39 21.35 -5.46 6.00
C PHE A 39 22.09 -4.63 4.96
N TYR A 40 21.42 -4.22 3.88
CA TYR A 40 22.07 -3.49 2.79
C TYR A 40 21.97 -1.98 2.95
N ILE A 41 20.77 -1.49 3.30
CA ILE A 41 20.46 -0.07 3.53
C ILE A 41 19.78 0.05 4.89
N PRO A 42 20.53 -0.08 6.01
CA PRO A 42 19.95 -0.20 7.33
C PRO A 42 19.12 1.04 7.69
N VAL A 43 17.82 0.84 7.92
CA VAL A 43 16.89 1.89 8.33
C VAL A 43 16.79 1.94 9.85
N LYS A 44 17.07 3.11 10.43
CA LYS A 44 16.80 3.40 11.84
C LYS A 44 15.37 3.92 11.99
N VAL A 45 14.59 3.29 12.88
CA VAL A 45 13.23 3.70 13.22
C VAL A 45 13.20 4.07 14.68
N ILE A 46 12.76 5.29 14.97
CA ILE A 46 12.65 5.86 16.32
C ILE A 46 11.16 5.95 16.66
N GLY A 47 10.77 5.55 17.87
CA GLY A 47 9.37 5.63 18.33
C GLY A 47 8.44 4.57 17.71
N ARG A 48 8.95 3.37 17.40
CA ARG A 48 8.14 2.28 16.82
C ARG A 48 7.00 1.86 17.75
N GLU A 49 7.23 1.95 19.06
CA GLU A 49 6.27 1.71 20.13
C GLU A 49 5.02 2.60 20.05
N ASN A 50 5.10 3.74 19.36
CA ASN A 50 3.96 4.65 19.16
C ASN A 50 3.01 4.19 18.04
N ILE A 51 3.39 3.18 17.25
CA ILE A 51 2.57 2.68 16.14
C ILE A 51 1.46 1.78 16.71
N PRO A 52 0.17 2.10 16.47
CA PRO A 52 -0.94 1.26 16.93
C PRO A 52 -0.86 -0.15 16.32
N LYS A 53 -1.08 -1.18 17.14
CA LYS A 53 -1.00 -2.60 16.70
C LYS A 53 -2.35 -3.21 16.38
N ASP A 54 -3.37 -2.83 17.15
CA ASP A 54 -4.68 -3.52 17.15
C ASP A 54 -5.81 -2.63 16.63
N THR A 55 -5.50 -1.41 16.17
CA THR A 55 -6.49 -0.46 15.64
C THR A 55 -6.05 0.09 14.28
N PRO A 56 -6.97 0.36 13.34
CA PRO A 56 -6.63 1.01 12.09
C PRO A 56 -6.11 2.44 12.33
N PHE A 57 -5.12 2.85 11.56
CA PHE A 57 -4.55 4.19 11.63
C PHE A 57 -4.10 4.67 10.26
N ILE A 58 -3.79 5.97 10.15
CA ILE A 58 -3.31 6.60 8.92
C ILE A 58 -1.87 7.06 9.14
N PHE A 59 -0.95 6.63 8.27
CA PHE A 59 0.36 7.26 8.17
C PHE A 59 0.25 8.59 7.45
N SER A 60 0.72 9.66 8.09
CA SER A 60 0.93 10.96 7.47
C SER A 60 2.42 11.28 7.54
N SER A 61 3.08 11.31 6.39
CA SER A 61 4.50 11.59 6.26
C SER A 61 4.75 12.64 5.19
N ASN A 62 5.94 13.24 5.22
CA ASN A 62 6.49 13.88 4.03
C ASN A 62 6.73 12.81 2.94
N HIS A 63 6.87 13.26 1.69
CA HIS A 63 7.17 12.39 0.56
C HIS A 63 8.48 12.83 -0.11
N ASN A 64 9.42 11.90 -0.23
CA ASN A 64 10.73 12.12 -0.81
C ASN A 64 10.99 11.17 -1.98
N SER A 65 10.53 9.92 -1.91
CA SER A 65 10.85 8.92 -2.92
C SER A 65 9.85 7.76 -3.00
N HIS A 66 9.94 6.94 -4.05
CA HIS A 66 9.17 5.69 -4.13
C HIS A 66 9.51 4.70 -3.00
N MET A 67 10.72 4.82 -2.40
CA MET A 67 11.15 3.96 -1.31
C MET A 67 10.39 4.24 0.00
N ASP A 68 9.69 5.37 0.11
CA ASP A 68 8.92 5.75 1.29
C ASP A 68 7.86 4.71 1.64
N ILE A 69 7.23 4.11 0.62
CA ILE A 69 6.26 3.00 0.79
C ILE A 69 6.91 1.84 1.56
N ALA A 70 8.14 1.47 1.16
CA ALA A 70 8.83 0.35 1.77
C ALA A 70 9.34 0.67 3.18
N VAL A 71 9.85 1.88 3.39
CA VAL A 71 10.33 2.34 4.69
C VAL A 71 9.18 2.46 5.69
N LEU A 72 8.02 2.98 5.27
CA LEU A 72 6.82 3.07 6.12
C LEU A 72 6.31 1.69 6.50
N ALA A 73 6.21 0.75 5.55
CA ALA A 73 5.84 -0.62 5.85
C ALA A 73 6.83 -1.28 6.83
N TYR A 74 8.13 -1.17 6.55
CA TYR A 74 9.22 -1.65 7.41
C TYR A 74 9.16 -1.08 8.83
N SER A 75 8.76 0.18 8.98
CA SER A 75 8.69 0.85 10.29
C SER A 75 7.74 0.14 11.24
N THR A 76 6.64 -0.42 10.73
CA THR A 76 5.63 -1.12 11.54
C THR A 76 5.97 -2.57 11.88
N ARG A 77 6.81 -3.22 11.07
CA ARG A 77 6.97 -4.69 11.05
C ARG A 77 5.68 -5.47 10.77
N LEU A 78 4.66 -4.81 10.21
CA LEU A 78 3.49 -5.44 9.64
C LEU A 78 3.80 -5.78 8.17
N GLY A 79 3.21 -6.87 7.67
CA GLY A 79 3.31 -7.21 6.26
C GLY A 79 2.57 -6.20 5.39
N TYR A 80 2.99 -6.05 4.13
CA TYR A 80 2.46 -5.06 3.19
C TYR A 80 0.99 -5.32 2.85
N GLU A 81 0.49 -6.53 3.08
CA GLU A 81 -0.94 -6.86 2.93
C GLU A 81 -1.84 -6.07 3.87
N ARG A 82 -1.32 -5.56 5.00
CA ARG A 82 -2.10 -4.75 5.96
C ARG A 82 -2.16 -3.27 5.60
N PHE A 83 -1.47 -2.86 4.55
CA PHE A 83 -1.43 -1.47 4.13
C PHE A 83 -2.36 -1.20 2.97
N GLY A 84 -3.09 -0.09 3.04
CA GLY A 84 -3.73 0.55 1.91
C GLY A 84 -2.94 1.80 1.51
N PHE A 85 -2.33 1.79 0.33
CA PHE A 85 -1.54 2.93 -0.14
C PHE A 85 -2.38 3.79 -1.07
N LEU A 86 -2.45 5.09 -0.80
CA LEU A 86 -3.11 6.03 -1.68
C LEU A 86 -2.25 6.24 -2.94
N ALA A 87 -2.82 5.96 -4.10
CA ALA A 87 -2.14 6.08 -5.39
C ALA A 87 -2.91 6.99 -6.33
N ALA A 88 -2.18 7.85 -7.03
CA ALA A 88 -2.77 8.74 -8.03
C ALA A 88 -3.38 7.94 -9.18
N LYS A 89 -4.67 8.20 -9.48
CA LYS A 89 -5.45 7.47 -10.50
C LYS A 89 -4.78 7.56 -11.88
N ASP A 90 -4.32 8.75 -12.25
CA ASP A 90 -3.74 9.09 -13.55
C ASP A 90 -2.31 8.54 -13.78
N TYR A 91 -1.60 8.10 -12.73
CA TYR A 91 -0.25 7.55 -12.91
C TYR A 91 -0.23 6.01 -12.88
N TRP A 92 -1.02 5.41 -11.99
CA TRP A 92 -0.99 3.97 -11.75
C TRP A 92 -2.05 3.18 -12.51
N PHE A 93 -3.09 3.85 -13.04
CA PHE A 93 -4.26 3.17 -13.61
C PHE A 93 -4.47 3.40 -15.11
N ASP A 94 -3.58 4.16 -15.78
CA ASP A 94 -3.64 4.46 -17.22
C ASP A 94 -3.29 3.26 -18.13
N ASN A 95 -2.70 2.19 -17.59
CA ASN A 95 -2.42 0.96 -18.34
C ASN A 95 -3.15 -0.24 -17.71
N ASP A 96 -4.00 -0.89 -18.49
CA ASP A 96 -4.84 -2.03 -18.10
C ASP A 96 -4.05 -3.18 -17.45
N PHE A 97 -2.84 -3.45 -17.92
CA PHE A 97 -1.97 -4.51 -17.38
C PHE A 97 -1.37 -4.11 -16.04
N ARG A 98 -0.77 -2.92 -15.94
CA ARG A 98 -0.24 -2.38 -14.67
C ARG A 98 -1.35 -2.29 -13.63
N ARG A 99 -2.53 -1.84 -14.05
CA ARG A 99 -3.72 -1.78 -13.21
C ARG A 99 -4.06 -3.16 -12.64
N LYS A 100 -4.19 -4.21 -13.46
CA LYS A 100 -4.55 -5.55 -12.97
C LYS A 100 -3.49 -6.15 -12.04
N PHE A 101 -2.21 -5.94 -12.32
CA PHE A 101 -1.12 -6.47 -11.50
C PHE A 101 -1.01 -5.74 -10.15
N PHE A 102 -0.86 -4.42 -10.18
CA PHE A 102 -0.66 -3.64 -8.96
C PHE A 102 -1.89 -3.62 -8.06
N LYS A 103 -3.11 -3.65 -8.61
CA LYS A 103 -4.36 -3.77 -7.83
C LYS A 103 -4.37 -4.96 -6.87
N ASN A 104 -3.81 -6.09 -7.29
CA ASN A 104 -3.83 -7.32 -6.50
C ASN A 104 -2.55 -7.50 -5.67
N PHE A 105 -1.44 -6.93 -6.13
CA PHE A 105 -0.14 -7.08 -5.48
C PHE A 105 0.02 -6.14 -4.27
N ILE A 106 -0.37 -4.87 -4.40
CA ILE A 106 -0.30 -3.86 -3.34
C ILE A 106 -1.71 -3.25 -3.24
N ASN A 107 -2.28 -3.08 -2.04
CA ASN A 107 -3.65 -2.52 -1.94
C ASN A 107 -3.61 -1.02 -2.26
N LEU A 108 -3.66 -0.67 -3.55
CA LEU A 108 -3.62 0.70 -4.03
C LEU A 108 -5.04 1.28 -4.04
N ILE A 109 -5.29 2.22 -3.14
CA ILE A 109 -6.53 2.97 -3.07
C ILE A 109 -6.39 4.17 -4.02
N PRO A 110 -7.19 4.24 -5.10
CA PRO A 110 -7.06 5.31 -6.07
C PRO A 110 -7.58 6.62 -5.49
N LEU A 111 -6.78 7.68 -5.65
CA LEU A 111 -7.16 9.04 -5.30
C LEU A 111 -7.24 9.88 -6.59
N SER A 112 -8.40 10.50 -6.81
CA SER A 112 -8.52 11.53 -7.85
C SER A 112 -7.87 12.81 -7.36
N ARG A 113 -6.96 13.36 -8.18
CA ARG A 113 -6.31 14.65 -7.91
C ARG A 113 -7.02 15.82 -8.62
N ARG A 114 -8.11 15.56 -9.34
CA ARG A 114 -8.90 16.58 -10.06
C ARG A 114 -9.90 17.24 -9.11
N LYS A 115 -10.11 18.55 -9.28
CA LYS A 115 -11.11 19.33 -8.53
C LYS A 115 -12.54 18.79 -8.72
N THR A 116 -12.82 18.21 -9.88
CA THR A 116 -14.04 17.46 -10.21
C THR A 116 -13.66 15.99 -10.45
N PRO A 117 -13.89 15.10 -9.46
CA PRO A 117 -13.69 13.67 -9.64
C PRO A 117 -14.71 13.11 -10.65
N GLU A 118 -14.25 12.22 -11.53
CA GLU A 118 -15.09 11.38 -12.41
C GLU A 118 -15.63 10.14 -11.70
#